data_AF-A0A8K0ELX0-F1
#
_entry.id   AF-A0A8K0ELX0-F1
#
_cell.length_a   1.000
_cell.length_b   1.000
_cell.length_c   1.000
_cell.angle_alpha   90.00
_cell.angle_beta   90.00
_cell.angle_gamma   90.00
#
_symmetry.space_group_name_H-M   'P 1'
#
loop_
_entity.id
_entity.type
_entity.pdbx_description
1 polymer ?
#
loop_
_entity_poly.entity_id
_entity_poly.type
_entity_poly.pdbx_seq_one_letter_code
_entity_poly.pdbx_strand_id
1 'polypeptide(L)'
;MELLEEQGNWLKYDKFLRSAMKRFEEDSDILVRIVLEDVVAAYFREDFRGGYTRLQHADDLVQKVCDPAQQQTHRLYLRSALLRKQNRHDEAENINTLALQGLPYMRSGRDTASVWYNIAALKAQVLYKCENSPDRANELYREAVSAFQNAIEHYGTGLDAKDETCRNHLRRSHIRLAMVAVGCWYDGTTNGTNPDLIAREDLQKAENSLSEVENSLWEGIPNRMRCSWYLAKSDLFRRRGKIQRAVEMAQEALRVAKKGDFPTEVKFAEVRLDLLRRTAELKIEEAQEDEDVGDMAWLSSEESTEETDMTLSPKTKNPYPLRMRQPRDKSGSEAGEDEISSSRTTTWAQSAVLLMISILLPVLTALLIHCMYVLQ
;
A
#
# COMPACT_ATOMS: atom_id res chain seq x y z
N MET A 1 -14.42 -1.79 -19.09
CA MET A 1 -15.16 -1.31 -17.90
C MET A 1 -14.28 -0.39 -17.09
N GLU A 2 -13.06 -0.81 -16.77
CA GLU A 2 -12.00 -0.02 -16.12
C GLU A 2 -11.84 1.43 -16.64
N LEU A 3 -11.79 1.68 -17.95
CA LEU A 3 -11.67 3.06 -18.48
C LEU A 3 -12.82 3.98 -18.02
N LEU A 4 -14.06 3.47 -17.97
CA LEU A 4 -15.22 4.26 -17.54
C LEU A 4 -15.21 4.50 -16.04
N GLU A 5 -14.68 3.55 -15.28
CA GLU A 5 -14.49 3.65 -13.83
C GLU A 5 -13.41 4.67 -13.48
N GLU A 6 -12.25 4.63 -14.13
CA GLU A 6 -11.17 5.60 -13.93
C GLU A 6 -11.58 7.04 -14.26
N GLN A 7 -12.52 7.19 -15.20
CA GLN A 7 -13.13 8.46 -15.58
C GLN A 7 -14.33 8.87 -14.71
N GLY A 8 -14.77 8.01 -13.78
CA GLY A 8 -15.96 8.25 -12.96
C GLY A 8 -17.27 8.32 -13.75
N ASN A 9 -17.32 7.78 -14.98
CA ASN A 9 -18.51 7.83 -15.83
C ASN A 9 -19.48 6.69 -15.50
N TRP A 10 -20.03 6.74 -14.29
CA TRP A 10 -20.83 5.67 -13.71
C TRP A 10 -22.11 5.35 -14.50
N LEU A 11 -22.75 6.35 -15.11
CA LEU A 11 -23.95 6.13 -15.92
C LEU A 11 -23.65 5.29 -17.17
N LYS A 12 -22.57 5.60 -17.89
CA LYS A 12 -22.14 4.80 -19.05
C LYS A 12 -21.66 3.43 -18.60
N TYR A 13 -20.94 3.36 -17.48
CA TYR A 13 -20.51 2.10 -16.88
C TYR A 13 -21.70 1.18 -16.62
N ASP A 14 -22.73 1.63 -15.90
CA ASP A 14 -23.88 0.82 -15.52
C ASP A 14 -24.67 0.33 -16.76
N LYS A 15 -24.78 1.18 -17.79
CA LYS A 15 -25.41 0.79 -19.07
C LYS A 15 -24.60 -0.30 -19.77
N PHE A 16 -23.27 -0.14 -19.84
CA PHE A 16 -22.39 -1.13 -20.45
C PHE A 16 -22.42 -2.45 -19.67
N LEU A 17 -22.29 -2.40 -18.35
CA LEU A 17 -22.33 -3.56 -17.46
C LEU A 17 -23.59 -4.38 -17.68
N ARG A 18 -24.78 -3.77 -17.60
CA ARG A 18 -26.05 -4.49 -17.83
C ARG A 18 -26.11 -5.16 -19.21
N SER A 19 -25.60 -4.46 -20.23
CA SER A 19 -25.56 -4.99 -21.59
C SER A 19 -24.60 -6.17 -21.72
N ALA A 20 -23.44 -6.09 -21.06
CA ALA A 20 -22.43 -7.14 -21.04
C ALA A 20 -22.91 -8.38 -20.25
N MET A 21 -23.46 -8.19 -19.05
CA MET A 21 -24.02 -9.29 -18.25
C MET A 21 -25.09 -10.06 -19.01
N LYS A 22 -26.01 -9.36 -19.69
CA LYS A 22 -27.03 -10.01 -20.52
C LYS A 22 -26.42 -10.76 -21.71
N ARG A 23 -25.43 -10.15 -22.39
CA ARG A 23 -24.80 -10.75 -23.57
C ARG A 23 -24.05 -12.05 -23.25
N PHE A 24 -23.45 -12.13 -22.07
CA PHE A 24 -22.59 -13.23 -21.66
C PHE A 24 -23.23 -14.06 -20.54
N GLU A 25 -24.56 -14.05 -20.42
CA GLU A 25 -25.26 -14.74 -19.33
C GLU A 25 -25.04 -16.27 -19.32
N GLU A 26 -24.76 -16.85 -20.50
CA GLU A 26 -24.50 -18.28 -20.67
C GLU A 26 -23.01 -18.65 -20.63
N ASP A 27 -22.11 -17.66 -20.66
CA ASP A 27 -20.65 -17.85 -20.64
C ASP A 27 -20.10 -17.55 -19.25
N SER A 28 -19.92 -18.58 -18.43
CA SER A 28 -19.51 -18.43 -17.03
C SER A 28 -18.10 -17.83 -16.88
N ASP A 29 -17.18 -18.13 -17.80
CA ASP A 29 -15.80 -17.62 -17.79
C ASP A 29 -15.75 -16.10 -18.00
N ILE A 30 -16.57 -15.59 -18.92
CA ILE A 30 -16.70 -14.14 -19.15
C ILE A 30 -17.54 -13.50 -18.05
N LEU A 31 -18.65 -14.12 -17.66
CA LEU A 31 -19.58 -13.56 -16.68
C LEU A 31 -18.92 -13.35 -15.32
N VAL A 32 -18.12 -14.30 -14.83
CA VAL A 32 -17.41 -14.13 -13.56
C VAL A 32 -16.48 -12.91 -13.60
N ARG A 33 -15.81 -12.66 -14.72
CA ARG A 33 -14.94 -11.49 -14.89
C ARG A 33 -15.74 -10.20 -14.87
N ILE A 34 -16.89 -10.16 -15.52
CA ILE A 34 -17.79 -9.01 -15.49
C ILE A 34 -18.26 -8.72 -14.05
N VAL A 35 -18.64 -9.75 -13.30
CA VAL A 35 -19.06 -9.60 -11.90
C VAL A 35 -17.92 -9.11 -11.02
N LEU A 36 -16.71 -9.63 -11.18
CA LEU A 36 -15.52 -9.17 -10.44
C LEU A 36 -15.17 -7.72 -10.77
N GLU A 37 -15.29 -7.28 -12.03
CA GLU A 37 -15.12 -5.86 -12.40
C GLU A 37 -16.21 -4.96 -11.77
N ASP A 38 -17.42 -5.46 -11.55
CA ASP A 38 -18.47 -4.74 -10.82
C ASP A 38 -18.19 -4.64 -9.31
N VAL A 39 -17.43 -5.58 -8.74
CA VAL A 39 -16.89 -5.44 -7.37
C VAL A 39 -15.89 -4.28 -7.29
N VAL A 40 -15.06 -4.08 -8.33
CA VAL A 40 -14.14 -2.93 -8.39
C VAL A 40 -14.92 -1.61 -8.44
N ALA A 41 -15.98 -1.52 -9.25
CA ALA A 41 -16.84 -0.35 -9.25
C ALA A 41 -17.49 -0.10 -7.88
N ALA A 42 -17.94 -1.15 -7.19
CA ALA A 42 -18.47 -1.05 -5.83
C ALA A 42 -17.41 -0.53 -4.84
N TYR A 43 -16.15 -0.96 -4.96
CA TYR A 43 -15.03 -0.44 -4.18
C TYR A 43 -14.86 1.08 -4.34
N PHE A 44 -14.93 1.59 -5.57
CA PHE A 44 -14.78 3.02 -5.85
C PHE A 44 -15.98 3.86 -5.42
N ARG A 45 -17.19 3.30 -5.46
CA ARG A 45 -18.43 3.94 -4.99
C ARG A 45 -18.64 3.81 -3.48
N GLU A 46 -17.74 3.08 -2.79
CA GLU A 46 -17.87 2.75 -1.37
C GLU A 46 -19.18 1.98 -1.04
N ASP A 47 -19.74 1.27 -2.04
CA ASP A 47 -20.89 0.35 -1.89
C ASP A 47 -20.39 -1.02 -1.41
N PHE A 48 -19.93 -1.09 -0.15
CA PHE A 48 -19.35 -2.32 0.38
C PHE A 48 -20.35 -3.48 0.43
N ARG A 49 -21.61 -3.19 0.79
CA ARG A 49 -22.67 -4.21 0.85
C ARG A 49 -22.89 -4.82 -0.54
N GLY A 50 -23.07 -3.98 -1.56
CA GLY A 50 -23.21 -4.45 -2.92
C GLY A 50 -21.95 -5.15 -3.44
N GLY A 51 -20.75 -4.71 -3.03
CA GLY A 51 -19.49 -5.38 -3.34
C GLY A 51 -19.44 -6.81 -2.81
N TYR A 52 -19.83 -7.04 -1.55
CA TYR A 52 -19.90 -8.38 -0.97
C TYR A 52 -20.98 -9.27 -1.61
N THR A 53 -22.14 -8.72 -1.96
CA THR A 53 -23.16 -9.47 -2.70
C THR A 53 -22.64 -9.95 -4.06
N ARG A 54 -21.87 -9.12 -4.77
CA ARG A 54 -21.25 -9.49 -6.05
C ARG A 54 -20.13 -10.51 -5.88
N LEU A 55 -19.35 -10.43 -4.81
CA LEU A 55 -18.37 -11.47 -4.47
C LEU A 55 -19.04 -12.82 -4.24
N GLN A 56 -20.18 -12.85 -3.54
CA GLN A 56 -20.96 -14.08 -3.35
C GLN A 56 -21.48 -14.64 -4.69
N HIS A 57 -21.94 -13.76 -5.59
CA HIS A 57 -22.34 -14.21 -6.93
C HIS A 57 -21.15 -14.75 -7.74
N ALA A 58 -19.98 -14.12 -7.65
CA ALA A 58 -18.76 -14.64 -8.28
C ALA A 58 -18.36 -16.01 -7.71
N ASP A 59 -18.56 -16.24 -6.40
CA ASP A 59 -18.35 -17.53 -5.74
C ASP A 59 -19.16 -18.66 -6.40
N ASP A 60 -20.45 -18.40 -6.69
CA ASP A 60 -21.34 -19.36 -7.34
C ASP A 60 -20.93 -19.65 -8.80
N LEU A 61 -20.31 -18.68 -9.47
CA LEU A 61 -19.81 -18.81 -10.84
C LEU A 61 -18.46 -19.52 -10.91
N VAL A 62 -17.57 -19.35 -9.93
CA VAL A 62 -16.21 -19.91 -9.93
C VAL A 62 -16.21 -21.43 -10.12
N GLN A 63 -17.23 -22.13 -9.62
CA GLN A 63 -17.35 -23.59 -9.77
C GLN A 63 -17.67 -24.05 -11.19
N LYS A 64 -18.03 -23.11 -12.08
CA LYS A 64 -18.50 -23.40 -13.45
C LYS A 64 -17.51 -22.96 -14.54
N VAL A 65 -16.40 -22.34 -14.15
CA VAL A 65 -15.41 -21.79 -15.08
C VAL A 65 -14.33 -22.81 -15.45
N CYS A 66 -13.62 -22.56 -16.55
CA CYS A 66 -12.50 -23.41 -16.96
C CYS A 66 -11.30 -23.35 -16.00
N ASP A 67 -11.05 -22.19 -15.39
CA ASP A 67 -9.95 -22.01 -14.42
C ASP A 67 -10.46 -21.50 -13.06
N PRO A 68 -10.99 -22.39 -12.21
CA PRO A 68 -11.49 -22.00 -10.89
C PRO A 68 -10.41 -21.40 -9.99
N ALA A 69 -9.16 -21.85 -10.10
CA ALA A 69 -8.06 -21.40 -9.23
C ALA A 69 -7.70 -19.93 -9.49
N GLN A 70 -7.59 -19.54 -10.76
CA GLN A 70 -7.33 -18.15 -11.15
C GLN A 70 -8.47 -17.23 -10.70
N GLN A 71 -9.73 -17.63 -10.93
CA GLN A 71 -10.90 -16.82 -10.55
C GLN A 71 -11.09 -16.74 -9.03
N GLN A 72 -10.82 -17.83 -8.32
CA GLN A 72 -10.79 -17.89 -6.86
C GLN A 72 -9.78 -16.89 -6.29
N THR A 73 -8.58 -16.87 -6.83
CA THR A 73 -7.52 -15.96 -6.37
C THR A 73 -7.86 -14.50 -6.64
N HIS A 74 -8.39 -14.19 -7.83
CA HIS A 74 -8.84 -12.84 -8.16
C HIS A 74 -9.98 -12.38 -7.23
N ARG A 75 -10.93 -13.27 -6.90
CA ARG A 75 -11.99 -12.98 -5.93
C ARG A 75 -11.43 -12.66 -4.54
N LEU A 76 -10.48 -13.45 -4.05
CA LEU A 76 -9.83 -13.21 -2.76
C LEU A 76 -9.12 -11.86 -2.74
N TYR A 77 -8.41 -11.52 -3.82
CA TYR A 77 -7.80 -10.20 -4.00
C TYR A 77 -8.82 -9.06 -3.81
N LEU A 78 -9.97 -9.11 -4.51
CA LEU A 78 -11.00 -8.08 -4.42
C LEU A 78 -11.67 -8.03 -3.03
N ARG A 79 -11.88 -9.19 -2.40
CA ARG A 79 -12.37 -9.26 -1.02
C ARG A 79 -11.43 -8.56 -0.05
N SER A 80 -10.12 -8.81 -0.17
CA SER A 80 -9.11 -8.12 0.64
C SER A 80 -9.10 -6.62 0.37
N ALA A 81 -9.24 -6.20 -0.89
CA ALA A 81 -9.32 -4.77 -1.23
C ALA A 81 -10.51 -4.07 -0.55
N LEU A 82 -11.70 -4.67 -0.55
CA LEU A 82 -12.87 -4.14 0.17
C LEU A 82 -12.61 -4.03 1.68
N LEU A 83 -12.09 -5.10 2.30
CA LEU A 83 -11.76 -5.12 3.74
C LEU A 83 -10.76 -4.02 4.11
N ARG A 84 -9.69 -3.87 3.32
CA ARG A 84 -8.68 -2.82 3.49
C ARG A 84 -9.29 -1.43 3.40
N LYS A 85 -10.21 -1.19 2.46
CA LYS A 85 -10.90 0.10 2.30
C LYS A 85 -11.82 0.41 3.49
N GLN A 86 -12.37 -0.61 4.14
CA GLN A 86 -13.11 -0.50 5.41
C GLN A 86 -12.19 -0.42 6.65
N ASN A 87 -10.88 -0.32 6.48
CA ASN A 87 -9.86 -0.36 7.55
C ASN A 87 -9.86 -1.66 8.39
N ARG A 88 -10.42 -2.77 7.86
CA ARG A 88 -10.40 -4.10 8.50
C ARG A 88 -9.11 -4.83 8.13
N HIS A 89 -7.98 -4.32 8.62
CA HIS A 89 -6.65 -4.68 8.14
C HIS A 89 -6.28 -6.15 8.42
N ASP A 90 -6.57 -6.67 9.62
CA ASP A 90 -6.22 -8.05 9.98
C ASP A 90 -6.99 -9.07 9.14
N GLU A 91 -8.27 -8.80 8.87
CA GLU A 91 -9.07 -9.64 7.97
C GLU A 91 -8.57 -9.56 6.53
N ALA A 92 -8.21 -8.37 6.06
CA ALA A 92 -7.63 -8.18 4.74
C ALA A 92 -6.30 -8.95 4.57
N GLU A 93 -5.48 -8.99 5.63
CA GLU A 93 -4.23 -9.76 5.69
C GLU A 93 -4.50 -11.27 5.61
N ASN A 94 -5.45 -11.79 6.40
CA ASN A 94 -5.82 -13.20 6.34
C ASN A 94 -6.29 -13.61 4.95
N ILE A 95 -7.09 -12.77 4.28
CA ILE A 95 -7.53 -13.03 2.90
C ILE A 95 -6.35 -12.96 1.91
N ASN A 96 -5.40 -12.05 2.10
CA ASN A 96 -4.19 -11.99 1.27
C ASN A 96 -3.34 -13.26 1.41
N THR A 97 -3.20 -13.81 2.62
CA THR A 97 -2.51 -15.09 2.85
C THR A 97 -3.14 -16.22 2.06
N LEU A 98 -4.48 -16.27 1.99
CA LEU A 98 -5.19 -17.24 1.16
C LEU A 98 -4.98 -16.98 -0.34
N ALA A 99 -4.98 -15.73 -0.78
CA ALA A 99 -4.72 -15.38 -2.18
C ALA A 99 -3.30 -15.77 -2.62
N LEU A 100 -2.30 -15.63 -1.74
CA LEU A 100 -0.92 -16.02 -2.00
C LEU A 100 -0.77 -17.52 -2.28
N GLN A 101 -1.57 -18.36 -1.61
CA GLN A 101 -1.55 -19.82 -1.83
C GLN A 101 -2.01 -20.20 -3.25
N GLY A 102 -2.77 -19.34 -3.93
CA GLY A 102 -3.21 -19.56 -5.31
C GLY A 102 -2.14 -19.23 -6.36
N LEU A 103 -1.16 -18.40 -6.04
CA LEU A 103 -0.17 -17.92 -7.01
C LEU A 103 0.64 -19.01 -7.73
N PRO A 104 1.09 -20.10 -7.07
CA PRO A 104 1.85 -21.16 -7.76
C PRO A 104 1.07 -21.87 -8.87
N TYR A 105 -0.27 -21.78 -8.86
CA TYR A 105 -1.15 -22.41 -9.82
C TYR A 105 -1.56 -21.46 -10.96
N MET A 106 -1.07 -20.22 -10.94
CA MET A 106 -1.43 -19.19 -11.91
C MET A 106 -0.22 -18.82 -12.77
N ARG A 107 -0.48 -18.49 -14.02
CA ARG A 107 0.53 -17.86 -14.87
C ARG A 107 0.83 -16.45 -14.35
N SER A 108 2.12 -16.10 -14.27
CA SER A 108 2.55 -14.73 -13.99
C SER A 108 1.93 -13.75 -15.01
N GLY A 109 1.42 -12.63 -14.51
CA GLY A 109 0.64 -11.65 -15.29
C GLY A 109 -0.30 -10.82 -14.42
N ARG A 110 -1.31 -10.18 -15.04
CA ARG A 110 -2.25 -9.22 -14.41
C ARG A 110 -2.80 -9.67 -13.05
N ASP A 111 -3.33 -10.89 -12.96
CA ASP A 111 -4.01 -11.36 -11.75
C ASP A 111 -3.02 -11.57 -10.60
N THR A 112 -1.91 -12.26 -10.86
CA THR A 112 -0.86 -12.45 -9.86
C THR A 112 -0.24 -11.12 -9.40
N ALA A 113 -0.06 -10.17 -10.33
CA ALA A 113 0.41 -8.83 -10.02
C ALA A 113 -0.60 -8.04 -9.16
N SER A 114 -1.90 -8.25 -9.37
CA SER A 114 -2.98 -7.61 -8.59
C SER A 114 -2.98 -8.08 -7.14
N VAL A 115 -2.70 -9.36 -6.88
CA VAL A 115 -2.52 -9.90 -5.52
C VAL A 115 -1.34 -9.20 -4.83
N TRP A 116 -0.17 -9.18 -5.48
CA TRP A 116 1.02 -8.53 -4.94
C TRP A 116 0.81 -7.03 -4.68
N TYR A 117 0.17 -6.32 -5.62
CA TYR A 117 -0.16 -4.91 -5.46
C TYR A 117 -1.06 -4.68 -4.24
N ASN A 118 -2.06 -5.53 -4.03
CA ASN A 118 -2.98 -5.37 -2.91
C ASN A 118 -2.32 -5.64 -1.55
N ILE A 119 -1.43 -6.64 -1.49
CA ILE A 119 -0.59 -6.88 -0.31
C ILE A 119 0.23 -5.63 -0.03
N ALA A 120 0.96 -5.13 -1.03
CA ALA A 120 1.79 -3.95 -0.89
C ALA A 120 0.99 -2.72 -0.41
N ALA A 121 -0.19 -2.50 -0.98
CA ALA A 121 -1.09 -1.42 -0.60
C ALA A 121 -1.64 -1.58 0.82
N LEU A 122 -1.91 -2.81 1.28
CA LEU A 122 -2.30 -3.07 2.67
C LEU A 122 -1.17 -2.74 3.63
N LYS A 123 0.04 -3.25 3.39
CA LYS A 123 1.21 -3.02 4.23
C LYS A 123 1.54 -1.53 4.33
N ALA A 124 1.55 -0.83 3.20
CA ALA A 124 1.72 0.62 3.17
C ALA A 124 0.62 1.35 3.96
N GLN A 125 -0.65 0.95 3.81
CA GLN A 125 -1.74 1.57 4.56
C GLN A 125 -1.59 1.37 6.07
N VAL A 126 -1.24 0.17 6.53
CA VAL A 126 -0.99 -0.10 7.96
C VAL A 126 0.22 0.68 8.46
N LEU A 127 1.30 0.74 7.68
CA LEU A 127 2.51 1.48 8.00
C LEU A 127 2.24 2.95 8.30
N TYR A 128 1.43 3.62 7.47
CA TYR A 128 1.25 5.06 7.54
C TYR A 128 0.01 5.51 8.33
N LYS A 129 -1.02 4.66 8.47
CA LYS A 129 -2.27 5.03 9.16
C LYS A 129 -2.41 4.48 10.57
N CYS A 130 -1.63 3.46 10.93
CA CYS A 130 -1.68 2.87 12.26
C CYS A 130 -0.44 3.28 13.06
N GLU A 131 -0.58 3.28 14.38
CA GLU A 131 0.58 3.34 15.27
C GLU A 131 1.32 2.01 15.21
N ASN A 132 2.63 2.06 14.97
CA ASN A 132 3.48 0.88 14.86
C ASN A 132 4.74 1.10 15.72
N SER A 133 5.24 0.04 16.34
CA SER A 133 6.59 0.07 16.89
C SER A 133 7.61 0.26 15.75
N PRO A 134 8.82 0.81 16.02
CA PRO A 134 9.85 0.97 15.01
C PRO A 134 10.16 -0.33 14.25
N ASP A 135 10.25 -1.46 14.96
CA ASP A 135 10.53 -2.77 14.35
C ASP A 135 9.40 -3.20 13.40
N ARG A 136 8.15 -3.03 13.83
CA ARG A 136 6.99 -3.37 12.99
C ARG A 136 6.87 -2.44 11.78
N ALA A 137 7.15 -1.16 11.95
CA ALA A 137 7.18 -0.20 10.84
C ALA A 137 8.24 -0.59 9.79
N ASN A 138 9.44 -0.98 10.25
CA ASN A 138 10.52 -1.45 9.36
C ASN A 138 10.17 -2.76 8.64
N GLU A 139 9.45 -3.67 9.29
CA GLU A 139 8.95 -4.90 8.67
C GLU A 139 7.89 -4.60 7.61
N LEU A 140 6.85 -3.83 7.96
CA LEU A 140 5.78 -3.41 7.04
C LEU A 140 6.33 -2.69 5.82
N TYR A 141 7.34 -1.84 6.01
CA TYR A 141 8.03 -1.16 4.92
C TYR A 141 8.69 -2.16 3.95
N ARG A 142 9.49 -3.09 4.48
CA ARG A 142 10.17 -4.13 3.67
C ARG A 142 9.17 -5.01 2.92
N GLU A 143 8.10 -5.43 3.58
CA GLU A 143 7.01 -6.21 2.98
C GLU A 143 6.32 -5.42 1.86
N ALA A 144 6.00 -4.14 2.10
CA ALA A 144 5.36 -3.28 1.09
C ALA A 144 6.25 -3.10 -0.14
N VAL A 145 7.54 -2.80 0.06
CA VAL A 145 8.51 -2.62 -1.03
C VAL A 145 8.66 -3.90 -1.85
N SER A 146 8.88 -5.04 -1.18
CA SER A 146 9.04 -6.33 -1.86
C SER A 146 7.78 -6.71 -2.65
N ALA A 147 6.59 -6.53 -2.05
CA ALA A 147 5.34 -6.83 -2.73
C ALA A 147 5.08 -5.89 -3.94
N PHE A 148 5.43 -4.59 -3.86
CA PHE A 148 5.35 -3.72 -5.03
C PHE A 148 6.34 -4.11 -6.13
N GLN A 149 7.55 -4.56 -5.78
CA GLN A 149 8.52 -5.06 -6.76
C GLN A 149 8.00 -6.30 -7.48
N ASN A 150 7.44 -7.27 -6.74
CA ASN A 150 6.79 -8.43 -7.34
C ASN A 150 5.61 -8.04 -8.24
N ALA A 151 4.80 -7.05 -7.83
CA ALA A 151 3.71 -6.56 -8.66
C ALA A 151 4.23 -5.94 -9.98
N ILE A 152 5.28 -5.13 -9.92
CA ILE A 152 5.93 -4.52 -11.10
C ILE A 152 6.45 -5.60 -12.05
N GLU A 153 7.16 -6.60 -11.52
CA GLU A 153 7.67 -7.72 -12.32
C GLU A 153 6.54 -8.47 -13.02
N HIS A 154 5.50 -8.87 -12.27
CA HIS A 154 4.38 -9.63 -12.81
C HIS A 154 3.50 -8.83 -13.79
N TYR A 155 3.34 -7.52 -13.60
CA TYR A 155 2.70 -6.68 -14.62
C TYR A 155 3.57 -6.58 -15.87
N GLY A 156 4.90 -6.50 -15.71
CA GLY A 156 5.86 -6.46 -16.81
C GLY A 156 5.86 -7.73 -17.67
N THR A 157 5.78 -8.92 -17.04
CA THR A 157 5.69 -10.20 -17.77
C THR A 157 4.37 -10.37 -18.52
N GLY A 158 3.30 -9.73 -18.03
CA GLY A 158 1.97 -9.74 -18.64
C GLY A 158 1.73 -8.68 -19.72
N LEU A 159 2.73 -7.85 -20.05
CA LEU A 159 2.58 -6.81 -21.07
C LEU A 159 2.51 -7.41 -22.48
N ASP A 160 1.31 -7.66 -22.96
CA ASP A 160 1.06 -7.63 -24.40
C ASP A 160 1.11 -6.17 -24.88
N ALA A 161 1.73 -5.92 -26.04
CA ALA A 161 1.96 -4.57 -26.58
C ALA A 161 0.69 -3.70 -26.76
N LYS A 162 -0.50 -4.30 -26.63
CA LYS A 162 -1.81 -3.65 -26.75
C LYS A 162 -2.60 -3.59 -25.44
N ASP A 163 -2.10 -4.19 -24.35
CA ASP A 163 -2.82 -4.21 -23.07
C ASP A 163 -2.52 -2.96 -22.23
N GLU A 164 -3.31 -1.92 -22.48
CA GLU A 164 -3.25 -0.65 -21.74
C GLU A 164 -3.57 -0.84 -20.24
N THR A 165 -4.28 -1.92 -19.88
CA THR A 165 -4.68 -2.22 -18.50
C THR A 165 -3.48 -2.60 -17.64
N CYS A 166 -2.71 -3.61 -18.07
CA CYS A 166 -1.47 -3.98 -17.40
C CYS A 166 -0.50 -2.80 -17.34
N ARG A 167 -0.44 -1.99 -18.40
CA ARG A 167 0.38 -0.77 -18.44
C ARG A 167 -0.05 0.27 -17.40
N ASN A 168 -1.35 0.50 -17.22
CA ASN A 168 -1.90 1.37 -16.18
C ASN A 168 -1.57 0.85 -14.77
N HIS A 169 -1.73 -0.44 -14.53
CA HIS A 169 -1.39 -1.02 -13.23
C HIS A 169 0.12 -0.98 -12.95
N LEU A 170 0.95 -1.16 -13.97
CA LEU A 170 2.40 -1.04 -13.87
C LEU A 170 2.81 0.39 -13.47
N ARG A 171 2.29 1.41 -14.18
CA ARG A 171 2.47 2.83 -13.83
C ARG A 171 2.09 3.09 -12.37
N ARG A 172 0.91 2.61 -11.98
CA ARG A 172 0.38 2.75 -10.62
C ARG A 172 1.30 2.11 -9.58
N SER A 173 1.83 0.92 -9.87
CA SER A 173 2.74 0.19 -8.98
C SER A 173 4.07 0.93 -8.78
N HIS A 174 4.67 1.46 -9.86
CA HIS A 174 5.87 2.28 -9.75
C HIS A 174 5.65 3.56 -8.92
N ILE A 175 4.53 4.27 -9.16
CA ILE A 175 4.20 5.48 -8.40
C ILE A 175 4.01 5.13 -6.92
N ARG A 176 3.30 4.05 -6.60
CA ARG A 176 3.05 3.62 -5.22
C ARG A 176 4.33 3.17 -4.52
N LEU A 177 5.19 2.43 -5.21
CA LEU A 177 6.51 2.07 -4.70
C LEU A 177 7.32 3.32 -4.35
N ALA A 178 7.35 4.31 -5.24
CA ALA A 178 8.05 5.56 -5.00
C ALA A 178 7.49 6.32 -3.78
N MET A 179 6.16 6.36 -3.65
CA MET A 179 5.49 6.99 -2.51
C MET A 179 5.88 6.33 -1.18
N VAL A 180 5.87 5.00 -1.11
CA VAL A 180 6.34 4.26 0.09
C VAL A 180 7.81 4.55 0.37
N ALA A 181 8.67 4.52 -0.65
CA ALA A 181 10.11 4.74 -0.49
C ALA A 181 10.46 6.16 0.01
N VAL A 182 9.65 7.19 -0.30
CA VAL A 182 9.85 8.56 0.23
C VAL A 182 9.05 8.85 1.52
N GLY A 183 8.43 7.82 2.09
CA GLY A 183 7.67 7.95 3.34
C GLY A 183 6.41 8.78 3.18
N CYS A 184 5.73 8.70 2.04
CA CYS A 184 4.51 9.44 1.79
C CYS A 184 3.32 8.53 1.48
N TRP A 185 2.21 8.76 2.16
CA TRP A 185 0.94 8.14 1.85
C TRP A 185 -0.18 9.16 1.96
N TYR A 186 -1.24 8.94 1.19
CA TYR A 186 -2.32 9.85 0.81
C TYR A 186 -2.66 11.03 1.75
N ASP A 187 -2.65 10.90 3.07
CA ASP A 187 -3.13 11.96 3.96
C ASP A 187 -2.20 13.17 4.10
N GLY A 188 -0.92 13.10 3.69
CA GLY A 188 0.03 14.22 3.79
C GLY A 188 0.27 14.72 5.23
N THR A 189 -0.28 14.01 6.22
CA THR A 189 -0.23 14.33 7.65
C THR A 189 0.77 13.49 8.41
N THR A 190 1.42 12.52 7.75
CA THR A 190 2.48 11.72 8.36
C THR A 190 3.69 12.60 8.66
N ASN A 191 3.68 13.19 9.85
CA ASN A 191 4.83 13.68 10.60
C ASN A 191 5.84 12.54 10.92
N GLY A 192 5.55 11.30 10.51
CA GLY A 192 6.17 10.07 11.03
C GLY A 192 7.50 9.66 10.40
N THR A 193 8.04 10.38 9.43
CA THR A 193 9.43 10.17 9.00
C THR A 193 10.10 11.52 8.96
N ASN A 194 11.01 11.76 9.91
CA ASN A 194 11.98 12.84 9.82
C ASN A 194 12.62 12.80 8.41
N PRO A 195 12.66 13.92 7.66
CA PRO A 195 13.40 14.03 6.39
C PRO A 195 14.77 13.35 6.39
N ASP A 196 15.45 13.36 7.53
CA ASP A 196 16.81 12.85 7.68
C ASP A 196 16.89 11.34 7.95
N LEU A 197 15.75 10.64 8.08
CA LEU A 197 15.70 9.20 8.38
C LEU A 197 15.46 8.31 7.15
N ILE A 198 15.27 8.89 5.95
CA ILE A 198 15.08 8.09 4.73
C ILE A 198 16.46 7.74 4.15
N ALA A 199 16.72 6.45 4.03
CA ALA A 199 17.96 5.94 3.46
C ALA A 199 18.15 6.43 2.02
N ARG A 200 19.40 6.70 1.63
CA ARG A 200 19.73 7.20 0.28
C ARG A 200 19.29 6.21 -0.81
N GLU A 201 19.36 4.92 -0.51
CA GLU A 201 18.93 3.81 -1.35
C GLU A 201 17.43 3.90 -1.66
N ASP A 202 16.63 4.36 -0.70
CA ASP A 202 15.18 4.50 -0.87
C ASP A 202 14.82 5.74 -1.70
N LEU A 203 15.55 6.84 -1.53
CA LEU A 203 15.43 7.99 -2.42
C LEU A 203 15.79 7.63 -3.86
N GLN A 204 16.81 6.79 -4.06
CA GLN A 204 17.18 6.30 -5.38
C GLN A 204 16.10 5.37 -5.96
N LYS A 205 15.55 4.47 -5.15
CA LYS A 205 14.46 3.56 -5.54
C LYS A 205 13.22 4.33 -6.00
N ALA A 206 12.86 5.39 -5.28
CA ALA A 206 11.77 6.29 -5.67
C ALA A 206 12.06 7.02 -6.97
N GLU A 207 13.27 7.57 -7.12
CA GLU A 207 13.68 8.26 -8.35
C GLU A 207 13.66 7.33 -9.56
N ASN A 208 14.19 6.11 -9.44
CA ASN A 208 14.20 5.12 -10.52
C ASN A 208 12.77 4.78 -10.95
N SER A 209 11.89 4.53 -9.98
CA SER A 209 10.49 4.18 -10.28
C SER A 209 9.73 5.34 -10.93
N LEU A 210 9.92 6.57 -10.47
CA LEU A 210 9.27 7.74 -11.07
C LEU A 210 9.83 8.06 -12.45
N SER A 211 11.12 7.84 -12.67
CA SER A 211 11.80 8.01 -13.97
C SER A 211 11.33 6.97 -14.98
N GLU A 212 11.13 5.72 -14.56
CA GLU A 212 10.54 4.69 -15.43
C GLU A 212 9.16 5.10 -15.92
N VAL A 213 8.33 5.66 -15.03
CA VAL A 213 7.01 6.18 -15.43
C VAL A 213 7.13 7.36 -16.38
N GLU A 214 8.05 8.28 -16.12
CA GLU A 214 8.27 9.49 -16.93
C GLU A 214 8.82 9.17 -18.34
N ASN A 215 9.75 8.23 -18.43
CA ASN A 215 10.49 7.95 -19.66
C ASN A 215 9.81 6.88 -20.53
N SER A 216 9.24 5.85 -19.91
CA SER A 216 8.75 4.66 -20.62
C SER A 216 7.23 4.50 -20.56
N LEU A 217 6.59 4.99 -19.49
CA LEU A 217 5.17 4.74 -19.23
C LEU A 217 4.33 6.02 -19.20
N TRP A 218 4.82 7.15 -19.69
CA TRP A 218 4.10 8.42 -19.55
C TRP A 218 2.93 8.58 -20.53
N GLU A 219 3.12 8.12 -21.77
CA GLU A 219 2.05 8.16 -22.78
C GLU A 219 0.80 7.43 -22.26
N GLY A 220 -0.39 8.00 -22.46
CA GLY A 220 -1.66 7.38 -22.03
C GLY A 220 -1.96 7.43 -20.53
N ILE A 221 -1.05 7.92 -19.67
CA ILE A 221 -1.28 7.92 -18.22
C ILE A 221 -2.51 8.77 -17.82
N PRO A 222 -3.50 8.20 -17.08
CA PRO A 222 -4.68 8.93 -16.63
C PRO A 222 -4.37 10.12 -15.73
N ASN A 223 -5.15 11.21 -15.83
CA ASN A 223 -4.92 12.44 -15.07
C ASN A 223 -4.88 12.22 -13.54
N ARG A 224 -5.76 11.37 -12.99
CA ARG A 224 -5.74 11.04 -11.56
C ARG A 224 -4.41 10.39 -11.14
N MET A 225 -3.82 9.58 -12.01
CA MET A 225 -2.53 8.95 -11.78
C MET A 225 -1.38 9.95 -11.92
N ARG A 226 -1.47 10.90 -12.86
CA ARG A 226 -0.54 12.04 -12.95
C ARG A 226 -0.51 12.84 -11.65
N CYS A 227 -1.66 13.09 -11.02
CA CYS A 227 -1.70 13.74 -9.70
C CYS A 227 -0.85 12.97 -8.68
N SER A 228 -1.02 11.65 -8.60
CA SER A 228 -0.24 10.81 -7.67
C SER A 228 1.26 10.83 -7.99
N TRP A 229 1.63 10.83 -9.28
CA TRP A 229 3.03 10.95 -9.70
C TRP A 229 3.64 12.30 -9.30
N TYR A 230 2.94 13.41 -9.52
CA TYR A 230 3.40 14.75 -9.12
C TYR A 230 3.54 14.88 -7.60
N LEU A 231 2.62 14.31 -6.83
CA LEU A 231 2.74 14.26 -5.36
C LEU A 231 3.98 13.47 -4.93
N ALA A 232 4.26 12.33 -5.57
CA ALA A 232 5.46 11.54 -5.28
C ALA A 232 6.77 12.29 -5.62
N LYS A 233 6.83 12.97 -6.78
CA LYS A 233 7.96 13.86 -7.14
C LYS A 233 8.12 15.01 -6.17
N SER A 234 7.02 15.62 -5.72
CA SER A 234 7.03 16.69 -4.72
C SER A 234 7.71 16.22 -3.44
N ASP A 235 7.35 15.06 -2.92
CA ASP A 235 8.00 14.49 -1.74
C ASP A 235 9.46 14.13 -1.98
N LEU A 236 9.79 13.52 -3.11
CA LEU A 236 11.17 13.22 -3.46
C LEU A 236 12.04 14.50 -3.43
N PHE A 237 11.55 15.60 -4.03
CA PHE A 237 12.27 16.87 -4.00
C PHE A 237 12.36 17.45 -2.59
N ARG A 238 11.28 17.37 -1.80
CA ARG A 238 11.27 17.82 -0.40
C ARG A 238 12.32 17.08 0.42
N ARG A 239 12.39 15.75 0.31
CA ARG A 239 13.38 14.91 1.01
C ARG A 239 14.81 15.20 0.57
N ARG A 240 15.02 15.71 -0.65
CA ARG A 240 16.32 16.18 -1.15
C ARG A 240 16.63 17.64 -0.80
N GLY A 241 15.82 18.28 0.04
CA GLY A 241 15.97 19.69 0.41
C GLY A 241 15.63 20.69 -0.70
N LYS A 242 15.12 20.23 -1.85
CA LYS A 242 14.76 21.07 -3.01
C LYS A 242 13.33 21.59 -2.87
N ILE A 243 13.09 22.43 -1.85
CA ILE A 243 11.74 22.87 -1.46
C ILE A 243 10.99 23.59 -2.61
N GLN A 244 11.66 24.48 -3.34
CA GLN A 244 11.02 25.20 -4.46
C GLN A 244 10.49 24.23 -5.53
N ARG A 245 11.30 23.24 -5.93
CA ARG A 245 10.89 22.18 -6.86
C ARG A 245 9.76 21.33 -6.30
N ALA A 246 9.76 21.06 -4.99
CA ALA A 246 8.68 20.33 -4.35
C ALA A 246 7.35 21.09 -4.44
N VAL A 247 7.38 22.42 -4.26
CA VAL A 247 6.20 23.30 -4.39
C VAL A 247 5.68 23.30 -5.82
N GLU A 248 6.55 23.45 -6.83
CA GLU A 248 6.16 23.38 -8.25
C GLU A 248 5.39 22.09 -8.57
N MET A 249 5.90 20.94 -8.11
CA MET A 249 5.25 19.65 -8.34
C MET A 249 3.91 19.53 -7.60
N ALA A 250 3.81 20.01 -6.36
CA ALA A 250 2.56 19.97 -5.61
C ALA A 250 1.49 20.91 -6.21
N GLN A 251 1.90 22.07 -6.74
CA GLN A 251 1.02 22.97 -7.48
C GLN A 251 0.51 22.33 -8.77
N GLU A 252 1.37 21.63 -9.48
CA GLU A 252 0.99 20.91 -10.70
C GLU A 252 0.01 19.76 -10.39
N ALA A 253 0.23 19.02 -9.30
CA ALA A 253 -0.72 18.03 -8.80
C ALA A 253 -2.10 18.65 -8.51
N LEU A 254 -2.13 19.80 -7.83
CA LEU A 254 -3.36 20.54 -7.53
C LEU A 254 -4.08 20.98 -8.80
N ARG A 255 -3.34 21.51 -9.78
CA ARG A 255 -3.87 21.97 -11.07
C ARG A 255 -4.53 20.83 -11.84
N VAL A 256 -3.86 19.68 -11.94
CA VAL A 256 -4.40 18.49 -12.60
C VAL A 256 -5.62 17.95 -11.85
N ALA A 257 -5.59 17.93 -10.51
CA ALA A 257 -6.69 17.45 -9.68
C ALA A 257 -7.95 18.33 -9.80
N LYS A 258 -7.79 19.66 -9.77
CA LYS A 258 -8.89 20.62 -9.98
C LYS A 258 -9.48 20.52 -11.38
N LYS A 259 -8.63 20.40 -12.41
CA LYS A 259 -9.11 20.25 -13.79
C LYS A 259 -9.89 18.95 -14.02
N GLY A 260 -9.57 17.89 -13.26
CA GLY A 260 -10.21 16.59 -13.37
C GLY A 260 -11.37 16.35 -12.41
N ASP A 261 -11.78 17.35 -11.61
CA ASP A 261 -12.81 17.22 -10.56
C ASP A 261 -12.54 16.04 -9.60
N PHE A 262 -11.29 15.93 -9.13
CA PHE A 262 -10.85 14.89 -8.20
C PHE A 262 -10.73 15.42 -6.77
N PRO A 263 -11.83 15.50 -5.98
CA PRO A 263 -11.85 16.22 -4.69
C PRO A 263 -10.85 15.65 -3.67
N THR A 264 -10.68 14.33 -3.68
CA THR A 264 -9.73 13.64 -2.79
C THR A 264 -8.27 14.03 -3.11
N GLU A 265 -7.91 14.02 -4.39
CA GLU A 265 -6.59 14.42 -4.86
C GLU A 265 -6.33 15.93 -4.68
N VAL A 266 -7.37 16.78 -4.80
CA VAL A 266 -7.29 18.21 -4.47
C VAL A 266 -6.88 18.38 -3.01
N LYS A 267 -7.58 17.72 -2.09
CA LYS A 267 -7.26 17.76 -0.66
C LYS A 267 -5.82 17.32 -0.39
N PHE A 268 -5.36 16.26 -1.03
CA PHE A 268 -3.99 15.76 -0.85
C PHE A 268 -2.93 16.76 -1.32
N ALA A 269 -3.17 17.43 -2.45
CA ALA A 269 -2.25 18.44 -2.96
C ALA A 269 -2.24 19.72 -2.09
N GLU A 270 -3.40 20.14 -1.57
CA GLU A 270 -3.50 21.28 -0.65
C GLU A 270 -2.76 21.01 0.66
N VAL A 271 -2.98 19.85 1.29
CA VAL A 271 -2.23 19.45 2.49
C VAL A 271 -0.72 19.44 2.23
N ARG A 272 -0.29 18.98 1.04
CA ARG A 272 1.13 18.96 0.68
C ARG A 272 1.72 20.36 0.56
N LEU A 273 1.00 21.29 -0.05
CA LEU A 273 1.44 22.67 -0.19
C LEU A 273 1.57 23.35 1.16
N ASP A 274 0.62 23.12 2.07
CA ASP A 274 0.68 23.68 3.42
C ASP A 274 1.86 23.12 4.22
N LEU A 275 2.15 21.82 4.10
CA LEU A 275 3.35 21.21 4.69
C LEU A 275 4.64 21.87 4.17
N LEU A 276 4.72 22.10 2.85
CA LEU A 276 5.89 22.70 2.21
C LEU A 276 6.09 24.16 2.61
N ARG A 277 5.00 24.94 2.75
CA ARG A 277 5.05 26.32 3.25
C ARG A 277 5.65 26.39 4.66
N ARG A 278 5.11 25.59 5.59
CA ARG A 278 5.65 25.51 6.96
C ARG A 278 7.11 25.08 7.01
N THR A 279 7.49 24.14 6.14
CA THR A 279 8.90 23.70 6.03
C THR A 279 9.81 24.82 5.54
N ALA A 280 9.32 25.68 4.63
CA ALA A 280 10.08 26.82 4.15
C ALA A 280 10.22 27.92 5.22
N GLU A 281 9.15 28.18 5.98
CA GLU A 281 9.13 29.14 7.09
C GLU A 281 10.14 28.77 8.19
N LEU A 282 10.13 27.51 8.65
CA LEU A 282 11.07 27.03 9.68
C LEU A 282 12.55 27.19 9.26
N LYS A 283 12.86 26.94 7.98
CA LYS A 283 14.23 27.10 7.49
C LYS A 283 14.70 28.56 7.43
N ILE A 284 13.77 29.50 7.30
CA ILE A 284 14.08 30.93 7.35
C ILE A 284 14.36 31.33 8.80
N GLU A 285 13.56 30.85 9.75
CA GLU A 285 13.77 31.08 11.18
C GLU A 285 15.12 30.51 11.66
N GLU A 286 15.45 29.26 11.30
CA GLU A 286 16.74 28.64 11.63
C GLU A 286 17.94 29.44 11.07
N ALA A 287 17.83 29.95 9.84
CA ALA A 287 18.89 30.76 9.23
C ALA A 287 19.07 32.13 9.91
N GLN A 288 18.00 32.70 10.47
CA GLN A 288 18.06 33.97 11.20
C GLN A 288 18.67 33.80 12.60
N GLU A 289 18.38 32.69 13.29
CA GLU A 289 18.98 32.38 14.59
C GLU A 289 20.50 32.11 14.48
N ASP A 290 20.96 31.47 13.40
CA ASP A 290 22.39 31.24 13.16
C ASP A 290 23.16 32.55 12.86
N GLU A 291 22.52 33.53 12.22
CA GLU A 291 23.11 34.86 11.98
C GLU A 291 23.23 35.67 13.29
N ASP A 292 22.20 35.65 14.15
CA ASP A 292 22.20 36.37 15.43
C ASP A 292 23.21 35.80 16.46
N VAL A 293 23.46 34.47 16.44
CA VAL A 293 24.48 33.83 17.29
C VAL A 293 25.91 34.13 16.78
N GLY A 294 26.09 34.27 15.47
CA GLY A 294 27.36 34.67 14.85
C GLY A 294 27.81 36.07 15.28
N ASP A 295 26.89 37.02 15.35
CA ASP A 295 27.18 38.41 15.78
C ASP A 295 27.43 38.53 17.30
N MET A 296 26.88 37.63 18.11
CA MET A 296 27.15 37.58 19.56
C MET A 296 28.48 36.91 19.93
N ALA A 297 29.03 36.05 19.06
CA ALA A 297 30.34 35.42 19.28
C ALA A 297 31.52 36.40 19.11
N TRP A 298 31.34 37.47 18.33
CA TRP A 298 32.37 38.49 18.11
C TRP A 298 32.55 39.42 19.33
N LEU A 299 31.54 39.57 20.19
CA LEU A 299 31.60 40.40 21.40
C LEU A 299 32.26 39.73 22.62
N SER A 300 32.67 38.46 22.51
CA SER A 300 33.31 37.71 23.61
C SER A 300 34.81 37.44 23.42
N SER A 301 35.46 38.09 22.45
CA SER A 301 36.87 37.84 22.09
C SER A 301 37.88 38.84 22.69
N GLU A 302 37.53 39.55 23.75
CA GLU A 302 38.47 40.39 24.52
C GLU A 302 38.35 40.14 26.03
N GLU A 303 38.87 39.02 26.54
CA GLU A 303 39.55 39.04 27.86
C GLU A 303 40.47 37.83 28.14
N SER A 304 41.73 38.19 28.37
CA SER A 304 42.76 37.52 29.18
C SER A 304 43.21 36.09 28.87
N THR A 305 44.44 36.03 28.36
CA THR A 305 45.47 35.05 28.71
C THR A 305 45.66 34.92 30.23
N GLU A 306 45.51 33.72 30.78
CA GLU A 306 46.34 33.27 31.90
C GLU A 306 46.44 31.74 31.89
N GLU A 307 47.68 31.26 31.94
CA GLU A 307 48.08 29.86 32.01
C GLU A 307 47.57 29.22 33.31
N THR A 308 46.97 28.04 33.23
CA THR A 308 47.20 27.03 34.27
C THR A 308 46.94 25.61 33.77
N ASP A 309 48.00 24.83 33.89
CA ASP A 309 48.09 23.38 33.77
C ASP A 309 47.15 22.67 34.78
N MET A 310 46.33 21.73 34.31
CA MET A 310 46.11 20.45 35.00
C MET A 310 45.25 19.49 34.17
N THR A 311 45.83 18.30 34.01
CA THR A 311 45.27 17.02 33.55
C THR A 311 43.89 16.65 34.12
N LEU A 312 42.99 16.10 33.29
CA LEU A 312 42.05 14.99 33.65
C LEU A 312 41.17 14.50 32.46
N SER A 313 40.87 13.20 32.51
CA SER A 313 40.25 12.27 31.55
C SER A 313 38.94 12.67 30.83
N PRO A 314 38.63 12.05 29.66
CA PRO A 314 37.38 12.28 28.95
C PRO A 314 36.23 11.43 29.52
N LYS A 315 35.20 12.10 30.05
CA LYS A 315 33.85 11.54 30.19
C LYS A 315 32.98 12.07 29.06
N THR A 316 32.60 11.17 28.17
CA THR A 316 31.60 11.36 27.12
C THR A 316 30.26 11.76 27.73
N LYS A 317 29.83 13.00 27.48
CA LYS A 317 28.46 13.46 27.75
C LYS A 317 27.63 13.31 26.49
N ASN A 318 26.61 12.48 26.60
CA ASN A 318 25.57 12.23 25.62
C ASN A 318 24.54 13.38 25.68
N PRO A 319 24.30 14.16 24.62
CA PRO A 319 23.21 15.14 24.60
C PRO A 319 21.99 14.48 23.95
N TYR A 320 20.92 14.29 24.73
CA TYR A 320 19.50 14.51 24.39
C TYR A 320 18.60 13.66 25.32
N PRO A 321 17.71 14.29 26.10
CA PRO A 321 16.76 13.56 26.92
C PRO A 321 15.56 13.11 26.09
N LEU A 322 15.29 11.80 26.13
CA LEU A 322 14.04 11.18 25.71
C LEU A 322 12.87 11.83 26.45
N ARG A 323 12.01 12.55 25.72
CA ARG A 323 10.76 13.10 26.25
C ARG A 323 9.74 11.97 26.40
N MET A 324 9.83 11.23 27.50
CA MET A 324 8.80 10.29 27.96
C MET A 324 7.52 11.07 28.28
N ARG A 325 6.47 10.86 27.50
CA ARG A 325 5.12 11.37 27.80
C ARG A 325 4.47 10.37 28.76
N GLN A 326 4.25 10.78 30.01
CA GLN A 326 3.53 9.96 30.99
C GLN A 326 2.06 9.75 30.59
N PRO A 327 1.46 8.61 30.96
CA PRO A 327 0.06 8.32 30.72
C PRO A 327 -0.83 9.14 31.66
N ARG A 328 -1.97 9.55 31.14
CA ARG A 328 -2.98 10.30 31.87
C ARG A 328 -3.85 9.30 32.64
N ASP A 329 -3.71 9.31 33.96
CA ASP A 329 -4.62 8.63 34.87
C ASP A 329 -6.07 9.11 34.65
N LYS A 330 -6.97 8.15 34.45
CA LYS A 330 -8.37 8.27 34.84
C LYS A 330 -8.79 6.97 35.53
N SER A 331 -9.01 7.12 36.82
CA SER A 331 -9.62 6.19 37.76
C SER A 331 -11.15 6.13 37.61
N GLY A 332 -11.71 4.96 37.96
CA GLY A 332 -13.13 4.71 38.29
C GLY A 332 -13.99 4.21 37.11
N SER A 333 -14.71 3.10 37.15
CA SER A 333 -15.15 2.25 38.27
C SER A 333 -15.41 0.80 37.84
N GLU A 334 -15.54 -0.02 38.87
CA GLU A 334 -15.63 -1.47 39.02
C GLU A 334 -16.77 -2.23 38.31
N ALA A 335 -16.53 -3.55 38.30
CA ALA A 335 -17.44 -4.68 38.50
C ALA A 335 -18.06 -5.35 37.26
N GLY A 336 -17.67 -6.63 37.09
CA GLY A 336 -18.27 -7.60 36.18
C GLY A 336 -17.33 -8.78 35.94
N GLU A 337 -17.12 -9.60 36.98
CA GLU A 337 -16.63 -10.97 36.81
C GLU A 337 -17.66 -11.77 36.00
N ASP A 338 -17.20 -12.55 35.01
CA ASP A 338 -17.65 -13.93 34.84
C ASP A 338 -16.75 -14.69 33.85
N GLU A 339 -16.53 -15.95 34.21
CA GLU A 339 -15.75 -16.99 33.55
C GLU A 339 -16.10 -17.16 32.06
N ILE A 340 -15.13 -17.56 31.22
CA ILE A 340 -15.29 -18.61 30.19
C ILE A 340 -13.92 -19.00 29.56
N SER A 341 -13.56 -20.24 29.89
CA SER A 341 -13.01 -21.33 29.05
C SER A 341 -11.78 -21.12 28.14
N SER A 342 -10.68 -21.73 28.60
CA SER A 342 -9.95 -22.79 27.89
C SER A 342 -10.56 -23.22 26.54
N SER A 343 -10.00 -22.76 25.41
CA SER A 343 -10.37 -23.27 24.06
C SER A 343 -9.26 -23.13 23.00
N ARG A 344 -8.04 -22.68 23.35
CA ARG A 344 -7.01 -22.39 22.35
C ARG A 344 -6.07 -23.55 21.98
N THR A 345 -6.18 -24.71 22.61
CA THR A 345 -5.30 -25.87 22.32
C THR A 345 -5.93 -26.94 21.43
N THR A 346 -7.24 -26.89 21.16
CA THR A 346 -7.97 -27.91 20.38
C THR A 346 -7.99 -27.67 18.87
N THR A 347 -7.72 -26.45 18.40
CA THR A 347 -7.82 -26.09 16.97
C THR A 347 -6.61 -26.52 16.12
N TRP A 348 -5.43 -26.62 16.71
CA TRP A 348 -4.21 -27.03 16.00
C TRP A 348 -4.19 -28.54 15.72
N ALA A 349 -4.68 -29.35 16.67
CA ALA A 349 -4.78 -30.80 16.50
C ALA A 349 -5.80 -31.19 15.41
N GLN A 350 -6.95 -30.50 15.34
CA GLN A 350 -7.95 -30.75 14.30
C GLN A 350 -7.46 -30.36 12.89
N SER A 351 -6.68 -29.27 12.79
CA SER A 351 -6.11 -28.84 11.51
C SER A 351 -5.03 -29.79 11.00
N ALA A 352 -4.20 -30.35 11.89
CA ALA A 352 -3.19 -31.34 11.54
C ALA A 352 -3.79 -32.68 11.08
N VAL A 353 -4.90 -33.11 11.69
CA VAL A 353 -5.62 -34.35 11.30
C VAL A 353 -6.25 -34.20 9.92
N LEU A 354 -6.87 -33.06 9.62
CA LEU A 354 -7.44 -32.80 8.29
C LEU A 354 -6.36 -32.72 7.20
N LEU A 355 -5.20 -32.14 7.51
CA LEU A 355 -4.05 -32.10 6.60
C LEU A 355 -3.52 -33.52 6.32
N MET A 356 -3.37 -34.37 7.35
CA MET A 356 -2.93 -35.76 7.15
C MET A 356 -3.94 -36.58 6.32
N ILE A 357 -5.25 -36.41 6.55
CA ILE A 357 -6.27 -37.10 5.75
C ILE A 357 -6.19 -36.68 4.28
N SER A 358 -5.98 -35.40 4.00
CA SER A 358 -5.90 -34.89 2.62
C SER A 358 -4.68 -35.40 1.84
N ILE A 359 -3.58 -35.75 2.53
CA ILE A 359 -2.36 -36.28 1.92
C ILE A 359 -2.42 -37.81 1.78
N LEU A 360 -2.98 -38.51 2.76
CA LEU A 360 -2.98 -39.98 2.78
C LEU A 360 -4.07 -40.61 1.90
N LEU A 361 -5.21 -39.93 1.73
CA LEU A 361 -6.34 -40.48 0.97
C LEU A 361 -6.00 -40.73 -0.52
N PRO A 362 -5.34 -39.81 -1.25
CA PRO A 362 -4.95 -40.05 -2.65
C PRO A 362 -3.98 -41.22 -2.82
N VAL A 363 -3.02 -41.35 -1.88
CA VAL A 363 -2.01 -42.41 -1.89
C VAL A 363 -2.64 -43.78 -1.66
N LEU A 364 -3.59 -43.88 -0.72
CA LEU A 364 -4.34 -45.11 -0.46
C LEU A 364 -5.24 -45.49 -1.65
N THR A 365 -5.90 -44.54 -2.29
CA THR A 365 -6.66 -44.82 -3.52
C THR A 365 -5.77 -45.29 -4.67
N ALA A 366 -4.59 -44.70 -4.85
CA ALA A 366 -3.65 -45.12 -5.89
C ALA A 366 -3.13 -46.54 -5.64
N LEU A 367 -2.82 -46.89 -4.38
CA LEU A 367 -2.43 -48.24 -3.98
C LEU A 367 -3.55 -49.27 -4.22
N LEU A 368 -4.80 -48.94 -3.88
CA LEU A 368 -5.94 -49.83 -4.10
C LEU A 368 -6.19 -50.07 -5.59
N ILE A 369 -6.12 -49.02 -6.42
CA ILE A 369 -6.24 -49.16 -7.88
C ILE A 369 -5.12 -50.04 -8.43
N HIS A 370 -3.88 -49.85 -7.96
CA HIS A 370 -2.75 -50.66 -8.40
C HIS A 370 -2.89 -52.13 -7.99
N CYS A 371 -3.33 -52.40 -6.75
CA CYS A 371 -3.60 -53.77 -6.30
C CYS A 371 -4.72 -54.45 -7.11
N MET A 372 -5.76 -53.72 -7.50
CA MET A 372 -6.82 -54.27 -8.35
C MET A 372 -6.33 -54.62 -9.76
N TYR A 373 -5.39 -53.84 -10.31
CA TYR A 373 -4.77 -54.11 -11.61
C TYR A 373 -3.80 -55.29 -11.61
N VAL A 374 -3.17 -55.60 -10.47
CA VAL A 374 -2.21 -56.72 -10.35
C VAL A 374 -2.92 -58.05 -10.09
N LEU A 375 -4.19 -58.03 -9.68
CA LEU A 375 -5.01 -59.21 -9.41
C LEU A 375 -5.86 -59.67 -10.62
N GLN A 376 -5.81 -58.96 -11.74
CA GLN A 376 -6.34 -59.37 -13.04
C GLN A 376 -5.22 -59.90 -13.92
#